data_AF-A0A5M3YZI6-F1
#
_entry.id   AF-A0A5M3YZI6-F1
#
_cell.length_a   1.000
_cell.length_b   1.000
_cell.length_c   1.000
_cell.angle_alpha   90.00
_cell.angle_beta   90.00
_cell.angle_gamma   90.00
#
_symmetry.space_group_name_H-M   'P 1'
#
loop_
_entity.id
_entity.type
_entity.pdbx_description
1 polymer ?
#
loop_
_entity_poly.entity_id
_entity_poly.type
_entity_poly.pdbx_seq_one_letter_code
_entity_poly.pdbx_strand_id
1 'polypeptide(L)'
;MICDGPPIPGSNQPAPKCDAYTGRASLDEGGSDTPKGVRAVYLEIFIPALQHFQSFAFQIPAATLRASAADLGAVMSADQIARAGVPGDFEHPNESLRRSIIVALYFAFILSTAAVGVRLLARRLNGTRLFLDDYLILVALLFKYGCSIGVVILLFNGLGSHIAMIPKENLEVYFKIGWSNSFVYTSCVAFIKLSILALYKRLFSTKRMVIAVNVVTGIIILWMLAIWIVGALQCIPVRKFWDRSVEGACMDPVPFYYGMQIPNIITDLIVLAMPMKTVWALPISTNQRLLLSVVFIVGGLSWVFDIVRLVEMIKLTKAGPDITYNQIPMVVWTCIQAATGITAACLAHLRPLFNVAQRRLKDRLHRQETAQSSKELLDKGFSSESTTYELYHTQHSNV
;
A
#
# COMPACT_ATOMS: atom_id res chain seq x y z
N MET A 1 -41.94 -4.41 -15.63
CA MET A 1 -42.49 -5.61 -16.28
C MET A 1 -41.38 -6.25 -17.07
N ILE A 2 -40.90 -7.41 -16.64
CA ILE A 2 -40.06 -8.28 -17.46
C ILE A 2 -40.80 -9.62 -17.45
N CYS A 3 -41.33 -9.99 -18.62
CA CYS A 3 -41.86 -11.32 -18.87
C CYS A 3 -40.74 -12.10 -19.57
N ASP A 4 -40.39 -13.27 -19.04
CA ASP A 4 -39.46 -14.19 -19.69
C ASP A 4 -40.06 -14.79 -20.97
N GLY A 5 -39.16 -15.16 -21.90
CA GLY A 5 -39.38 -15.45 -23.32
C GLY A 5 -40.22 -16.69 -23.69
N PRO A 6 -40.16 -17.13 -24.97
CA PRO A 6 -41.21 -17.95 -25.58
C PRO A 6 -41.17 -19.42 -25.11
N PRO A 7 -42.33 -20.11 -25.10
CA PRO A 7 -42.46 -21.46 -24.55
C PRO A 7 -41.86 -22.56 -25.45
N ILE A 8 -41.33 -23.59 -24.80
CA ILE A 8 -40.84 -24.84 -25.41
C ILE A 8 -42.04 -25.74 -25.72
N PRO A 9 -42.17 -26.36 -26.91
CA PRO A 9 -43.31 -27.21 -27.23
C PRO A 9 -43.22 -28.55 -26.50
N GLY A 10 -44.26 -28.92 -25.73
CA GLY A 10 -44.45 -30.30 -25.24
C GLY A 10 -44.48 -30.55 -23.73
N SER A 11 -44.70 -29.55 -22.87
CA SER A 11 -44.89 -29.78 -21.43
C SER A 11 -46.22 -29.23 -20.91
N ASN A 12 -46.97 -30.06 -20.18
CA ASN A 12 -48.23 -29.71 -19.50
C ASN A 12 -47.91 -28.99 -18.17
N GLN A 13 -47.62 -27.68 -18.23
CA GLN A 13 -47.61 -26.81 -17.04
C GLN A 13 -48.59 -25.63 -17.22
N PRO A 14 -49.35 -25.24 -16.19
CA PRO A 14 -50.25 -24.10 -16.24
C PRO A 14 -49.46 -22.78 -16.30
N ALA A 15 -50.00 -21.81 -17.06
CA ALA A 15 -49.36 -20.52 -17.35
C ALA A 15 -48.99 -19.68 -16.11
N PRO A 16 -47.89 -18.93 -16.12
CA PRO A 16 -47.55 -17.99 -15.04
C PRO A 16 -48.50 -16.79 -15.04
N LYS A 17 -49.10 -16.52 -13.87
CA LYS A 17 -49.95 -15.35 -13.60
C LYS A 17 -49.11 -14.07 -13.52
N CYS A 18 -49.57 -13.02 -14.18
CA CYS A 18 -49.07 -11.65 -14.01
C CYS A 18 -49.96 -10.93 -13.00
N ASP A 19 -49.47 -10.67 -11.79
CA ASP A 19 -50.19 -9.86 -10.81
C ASP A 19 -49.74 -8.39 -10.88
N ALA A 20 -50.71 -7.51 -11.12
CA ALA A 20 -50.60 -6.07 -11.00
C ALA A 20 -50.99 -5.65 -9.59
N TYR A 21 -50.09 -5.04 -8.82
CA TYR A 21 -50.46 -4.34 -7.58
C TYR A 21 -50.56 -2.84 -7.84
N THR A 22 -51.79 -2.41 -8.11
CA THR A 22 -52.29 -1.06 -7.89
C THR A 22 -52.74 -0.95 -6.43
N GLY A 23 -52.21 0.04 -5.70
CA GLY A 23 -52.62 0.36 -4.33
C GLY A 23 -52.41 1.84 -4.05
N ARG A 24 -53.53 2.54 -3.86
CA ARG A 24 -53.72 3.99 -3.89
C ARG A 24 -53.38 4.66 -2.54
N ALA A 25 -53.04 5.94 -2.63
CA ALA A 25 -52.64 6.89 -1.59
C ALA A 25 -53.57 7.03 -0.37
N SER A 26 -52.97 7.46 0.75
CA SER A 26 -53.59 8.29 1.80
C SER A 26 -52.51 9.13 2.48
N LEU A 27 -52.85 10.39 2.74
CA LEU A 27 -52.03 11.51 3.21
C LEU A 27 -51.55 11.34 4.66
N ASP A 28 -50.37 11.86 4.98
CA ASP A 28 -50.19 12.81 6.10
C ASP A 28 -48.87 13.59 5.95
N GLU A 29 -48.98 14.91 6.13
CA GLU A 29 -47.88 15.87 6.12
C GLU A 29 -47.01 15.72 7.38
N GLY A 30 -45.68 15.76 7.22
CA GLY A 30 -44.78 16.03 8.34
C GLY A 30 -43.36 15.51 8.16
N GLY A 31 -42.39 16.43 8.23
CA GLY A 31 -41.02 16.08 8.65
C GLY A 31 -39.98 16.18 7.56
N SER A 32 -39.25 17.29 7.56
CA SER A 32 -37.92 17.39 6.97
C SER A 32 -37.03 16.26 7.48
N ASP A 33 -36.36 15.52 6.61
CA ASP A 33 -35.03 15.00 6.93
C ASP A 33 -34.27 14.57 5.66
N THR A 34 -33.31 15.42 5.31
CA THR A 34 -32.22 15.08 4.39
C THR A 34 -31.21 14.22 5.16
N PRO A 35 -30.78 13.05 4.66
CA PRO A 35 -29.81 12.23 5.39
C PRO A 35 -28.43 12.90 5.32
N LYS A 36 -28.08 13.57 6.42
CA LYS A 36 -26.79 14.24 6.71
C LYS A 36 -25.58 13.28 6.78
N GLY A 37 -25.71 12.02 6.37
CA GLY A 37 -24.68 10.97 6.53
C GLY A 37 -23.53 10.99 5.51
N VAL A 38 -23.67 11.65 4.36
CA VAL A 38 -22.65 11.58 3.29
C VAL A 38 -21.58 12.68 3.39
N ARG A 39 -21.88 13.81 4.03
CA ARG A 39 -20.92 14.91 4.25
C ARG A 39 -20.07 14.75 5.50
N ALA A 40 -20.55 14.03 6.53
CA ALA A 40 -19.82 13.83 7.78
C ALA A 40 -18.59 12.91 7.61
N VAL A 41 -18.68 11.87 6.78
CA VAL A 41 -17.59 10.89 6.61
C VAL A 41 -16.40 11.46 5.83
N TYR A 42 -16.63 12.38 4.89
CA TYR A 42 -15.56 13.02 4.12
C TYR A 42 -14.79 14.10 4.91
N LEU A 43 -15.44 14.81 5.84
CA LEU A 43 -14.80 15.86 6.63
C LEU A 43 -14.21 15.35 7.97
N GLU A 44 -14.82 14.37 8.63
CA GLU A 44 -14.36 13.96 9.97
C GLU A 44 -13.19 12.97 9.98
N ILE A 45 -12.83 12.35 8.85
CA ILE A 45 -11.70 11.41 8.78
C ILE A 45 -10.49 12.02 8.06
N PHE A 46 -10.71 12.87 7.06
CA PHE A 46 -9.64 13.43 6.23
C PHE A 46 -8.89 14.58 6.94
N ILE A 47 -9.58 15.36 7.79
CA ILE A 47 -9.01 16.51 8.49
C ILE A 47 -8.16 16.11 9.73
N PRO A 48 -8.56 15.16 10.59
CA PRO A 48 -7.71 14.73 11.70
C PRO A 48 -6.48 13.95 11.24
N ALA A 49 -6.54 13.23 10.10
CA ALA A 49 -5.38 12.57 9.52
C ALA A 49 -4.33 13.59 9.00
N LEU A 50 -4.78 14.74 8.50
CA LEU A 50 -3.93 15.87 8.12
C LEU A 50 -3.39 16.65 9.34
N GLN A 51 -4.20 16.82 10.40
CA GLN A 51 -3.79 17.49 11.65
C GLN A 51 -2.88 16.63 12.53
N HIS A 52 -3.06 15.30 12.57
CA HIS A 52 -2.12 14.38 13.20
C HIS A 52 -0.80 14.34 12.44
N PHE A 53 -0.80 14.47 11.11
CA PHE A 53 0.43 14.49 10.30
C PHE A 53 1.25 15.78 10.48
N GLN A 54 0.59 16.93 10.69
CA GLN A 54 1.27 18.19 11.05
C GLN A 54 1.79 18.16 12.50
N SER A 55 1.09 17.52 13.42
CA SER A 55 1.52 17.40 14.84
C SER A 55 2.60 16.33 15.07
N PHE A 56 2.71 15.29 14.23
CA PHE A 56 3.76 14.25 14.35
C PHE A 56 5.12 14.66 13.76
N ALA A 57 5.14 15.73 12.96
CA ALA A 57 6.33 16.22 12.27
C ALA A 57 7.29 17.00 13.18
N PHE A 58 6.83 17.45 14.35
CA PHE A 58 7.59 18.21 15.34
C PHE A 58 7.43 17.56 16.72
N GLN A 59 8.52 17.35 17.45
CA GLN A 59 8.60 16.68 18.76
C GLN A 59 8.24 15.18 18.81
N ILE A 60 9.26 14.30 18.85
CA ILE A 60 9.12 12.99 19.49
C ILE A 60 10.28 12.81 20.49
N PRO A 61 10.05 12.98 21.80
CA PRO A 61 10.96 12.57 22.86
C PRO A 61 10.86 11.05 23.11
N ALA A 62 11.93 10.46 23.63
CA ALA A 62 12.11 9.00 23.83
C ALA A 62 11.07 8.28 24.73
N ALA A 63 10.13 9.01 25.36
CA ALA A 63 9.10 8.44 26.23
C ALA A 63 7.93 7.79 25.47
N THR A 64 7.67 8.19 24.21
CA THR A 64 6.50 7.72 23.44
C THR A 64 6.62 6.28 22.94
N LEU A 65 7.82 5.69 22.97
CA LEU A 65 8.05 4.28 22.62
C LEU A 65 7.44 3.29 23.62
N ARG A 66 7.21 3.69 24.87
CA ARG A 66 6.50 2.85 25.86
C ARG A 66 4.98 3.05 25.85
N ALA A 67 4.50 4.23 25.46
CA ALA A 67 3.07 4.52 25.36
C ALA A 67 2.39 3.74 24.21
N SER A 68 3.11 3.46 23.13
CA SER A 68 2.58 2.70 21.98
C SER A 68 2.18 1.25 22.30
N ALA A 69 2.56 0.70 23.46
CA ALA A 69 2.15 -0.64 23.89
C ALA A 69 0.83 -0.63 24.68
N ALA A 70 0.44 0.51 25.27
CA ALA A 70 -0.75 0.63 26.10
C ALA A 70 -2.03 0.95 25.31
N ASP A 71 -1.93 1.67 24.19
CA ASP A 71 -3.07 1.99 23.31
C ASP A 71 -3.46 0.84 22.36
N LEU A 72 -2.78 -0.31 22.43
CA LEU A 72 -3.13 -1.55 21.70
C LEU A 72 -4.39 -2.24 22.26
N GLY A 73 -5.01 -1.70 23.32
CA GLY A 73 -6.15 -2.30 24.03
C GLY A 73 -7.54 -2.07 23.41
N ALA A 74 -7.68 -1.27 22.36
CA ALA A 74 -8.99 -0.98 21.73
C ALA A 74 -9.12 -1.50 20.28
N VAL A 75 -8.34 -2.51 19.91
CA VAL A 75 -8.49 -3.20 18.61
C VAL A 75 -9.55 -4.27 18.75
N MET A 76 -10.71 -4.08 18.09
CA MET A 76 -11.63 -5.19 17.82
C MET A 76 -10.82 -6.33 17.20
N SER A 77 -10.87 -7.52 17.82
CA SER A 77 -10.14 -8.70 17.36
C SER A 77 -10.45 -8.96 15.88
N ALA A 78 -9.45 -9.36 15.09
CA ALA A 78 -9.63 -9.78 13.70
C ALA A 78 -10.75 -10.84 13.55
N ASP A 79 -10.97 -11.64 14.59
CA ASP A 79 -12.02 -12.64 14.70
C ASP A 79 -13.42 -12.00 14.86
N GLN A 80 -13.52 -10.87 15.57
CA GLN A 80 -14.78 -10.10 15.69
C GLN A 80 -15.14 -9.36 14.41
N ILE A 81 -14.15 -8.81 13.68
CA ILE A 81 -14.38 -8.18 12.37
C ILE A 81 -14.77 -9.24 11.33
N ALA A 82 -14.17 -10.44 11.39
CA ALA A 82 -14.54 -11.56 10.53
C ALA A 82 -15.99 -12.03 10.75
N ARG A 83 -16.48 -11.97 11.99
CA ARG A 83 -17.84 -12.41 12.38
C ARG A 83 -18.92 -11.33 12.25
N ALA A 84 -18.55 -10.06 12.09
CA ALA A 84 -19.49 -8.98 11.82
C ALA A 84 -20.00 -9.07 10.37
N GLY A 85 -20.90 -10.01 10.09
CA GLY A 85 -21.59 -10.17 8.81
C GLY A 85 -22.78 -9.22 8.66
N VAL A 86 -23.27 -9.11 7.43
CA VAL A 86 -24.53 -8.43 7.08
C VAL A 86 -25.70 -9.37 7.42
N PRO A 87 -26.91 -8.87 7.78
CA PRO A 87 -28.08 -9.74 7.91
C PRO A 87 -28.31 -10.53 6.61
N GLY A 88 -28.24 -11.87 6.69
CA GLY A 88 -28.26 -12.78 5.53
C GLY A 88 -26.97 -13.59 5.31
N ASP A 89 -25.89 -13.29 6.04
CA ASP A 89 -24.58 -13.97 5.94
C ASP A 89 -24.54 -15.36 6.65
N PHE A 90 -25.67 -15.81 7.23
CA PHE A 90 -25.71 -16.96 8.15
C PHE A 90 -25.97 -18.33 7.50
N GLU A 91 -26.28 -18.41 6.20
CA GLU A 91 -26.57 -19.71 5.56
C GLU A 91 -25.34 -20.44 4.98
N HIS A 92 -24.20 -19.76 4.72
CA HIS A 92 -22.96 -20.41 4.23
C HIS A 92 -21.68 -19.86 4.90
N PRO A 93 -20.78 -20.70 5.43
CA PRO A 93 -19.62 -20.26 6.21
C PRO A 93 -18.46 -19.81 5.31
N ASN A 94 -18.53 -18.58 4.79
CA ASN A 94 -17.43 -17.96 4.02
C ASN A 94 -16.34 -17.32 4.92
N GLU A 95 -16.30 -17.71 6.20
CA GLU A 95 -15.37 -17.16 7.19
C GLU A 95 -13.90 -17.32 6.78
N SER A 96 -13.53 -18.37 6.05
CA SER A 96 -12.14 -18.61 5.61
C SER A 96 -11.66 -17.54 4.61
N LEU A 97 -12.52 -17.12 3.68
CA LEU A 97 -12.21 -16.09 2.70
C LEU A 97 -12.17 -14.71 3.35
N ARG A 98 -13.14 -14.39 4.22
CA ARG A 98 -13.15 -13.13 5.00
C ARG A 98 -11.92 -13.02 5.90
N ARG A 99 -11.55 -14.10 6.60
CA ARG A 99 -10.31 -14.18 7.39
C ARG A 99 -9.07 -13.91 6.54
N SER A 100 -8.98 -14.49 5.35
CA SER A 100 -7.86 -14.31 4.44
C SER A 100 -7.67 -12.83 4.04
N ILE A 101 -8.77 -12.11 3.76
CA ILE A 101 -8.73 -10.67 3.46
C ILE A 101 -8.25 -9.87 4.66
N ILE A 102 -8.80 -10.13 5.85
CA ILE A 102 -8.44 -9.39 7.07
C ILE A 102 -6.96 -9.56 7.39
N VAL A 103 -6.45 -10.80 7.35
CA VAL A 103 -5.03 -11.10 7.59
C VAL A 103 -4.15 -10.36 6.56
N ALA A 104 -4.51 -10.43 5.28
CA ALA A 104 -3.76 -9.74 4.23
C ALA A 104 -3.77 -8.21 4.40
N LEU A 105 -4.90 -7.62 4.80
CA LEU A 105 -5.04 -6.19 5.06
C LEU A 105 -4.13 -5.71 6.20
N TYR A 106 -4.20 -6.38 7.35
CA TYR A 106 -3.37 -6.04 8.51
C TYR A 106 -1.89 -6.22 8.20
N PHE A 107 -1.52 -7.34 7.58
CA PHE A 107 -0.15 -7.58 7.16
C PHE A 107 0.36 -6.49 6.22
N ALA A 108 -0.40 -6.19 5.17
CA ALA A 108 -0.06 -5.14 4.20
C ALA A 108 0.03 -3.75 4.84
N PHE A 109 -0.85 -3.47 5.81
CA PHE A 109 -0.83 -2.22 6.59
C PHE A 109 0.45 -2.08 7.39
N ILE A 110 0.71 -3.02 8.29
CA ILE A 110 1.90 -3.00 9.15
C ILE A 110 3.17 -2.94 8.30
N LEU A 111 3.27 -3.76 7.25
CA LEU A 111 4.44 -3.81 6.38
C LEU A 111 4.71 -2.45 5.70
N SER A 112 3.68 -1.84 5.09
CA SER A 112 3.83 -0.56 4.41
C SER A 112 4.19 0.59 5.36
N THR A 113 3.55 0.65 6.54
CA THR A 113 3.81 1.67 7.55
C THR A 113 5.20 1.51 8.16
N ALA A 114 5.61 0.28 8.48
CA ALA A 114 6.94 -0.01 9.01
C ALA A 114 8.03 0.34 8.00
N ALA A 115 7.84 0.00 6.72
CA ALA A 115 8.82 0.31 5.66
C ALA A 115 9.07 1.83 5.53
N VAL A 116 8.00 2.63 5.50
CA VAL A 116 8.10 4.10 5.45
C VAL A 116 8.66 4.65 6.76
N GLY A 117 8.27 4.10 7.91
CA GLY A 117 8.81 4.46 9.22
C GLY A 117 10.32 4.27 9.30
N VAL A 118 10.83 3.11 8.88
CA VAL A 118 12.27 2.82 8.80
C VAL A 118 12.98 3.79 7.87
N ARG A 119 12.38 4.11 6.71
CA ARG A 119 12.93 5.09 5.76
C ARG A 119 13.08 6.48 6.40
N LEU A 120 12.05 6.97 7.08
CA LEU A 120 12.09 8.29 7.75
C LEU A 120 13.05 8.30 8.93
N LEU A 121 13.08 7.22 9.73
CA LEU A 121 14.02 7.06 10.83
C LEU A 121 15.46 7.09 10.32
N ALA A 122 15.76 6.35 9.25
CA ALA A 122 17.08 6.35 8.63
C ALA A 122 17.50 7.75 8.15
N ARG A 123 16.56 8.58 7.69
CA ARG A 123 16.85 9.98 7.33
C ARG A 123 17.08 10.88 8.53
N ARG A 124 16.26 10.75 9.57
CA ARG A 124 16.41 11.51 10.82
C ARG A 124 17.77 11.21 11.46
N LEU A 125 18.16 9.94 11.56
CA LEU A 125 19.45 9.51 12.09
C LEU A 125 20.65 10.03 11.28
N ASN A 126 20.47 10.25 9.98
CA ASN A 126 21.52 10.79 9.11
C ASN A 126 21.51 12.32 9.00
N GLY A 127 20.54 13.02 9.61
CA GLY A 127 20.43 14.48 9.56
C GLY A 127 20.13 15.03 8.16
N THR A 128 19.63 14.21 7.24
CA THR A 128 19.36 14.62 5.85
C THR A 128 17.98 15.26 5.72
N ARG A 129 17.88 16.35 4.95
CA ARG A 129 16.60 16.96 4.59
C ARG A 129 15.70 15.96 3.84
N LEU A 130 14.39 16.18 3.91
CA LEU A 130 13.40 15.46 3.11
C LEU A 130 13.48 15.92 1.65
N PHE A 131 13.40 14.97 0.74
CA PHE A 131 13.43 15.22 -0.70
C PHE A 131 12.09 14.85 -1.33
N LEU A 132 11.91 15.22 -2.60
CA LEU A 132 10.68 14.94 -3.35
C LEU A 132 10.28 13.45 -3.31
N ASP A 133 11.25 12.53 -3.38
CA ASP A 133 10.99 11.08 -3.28
C ASP A 133 10.34 10.67 -1.95
N ASP A 134 10.62 11.39 -0.85
CA ASP A 134 10.00 11.11 0.45
C ASP A 134 8.57 11.64 0.53
N TYR A 135 8.31 12.82 -0.03
CA TYR A 135 6.95 13.35 -0.10
C TYR A 135 6.06 12.45 -0.97
N LEU A 136 6.58 11.98 -2.11
CA LEU A 136 5.85 11.09 -3.01
C LEU A 136 5.51 9.74 -2.35
N ILE A 137 6.43 9.14 -1.58
CA ILE A 137 6.13 7.87 -0.89
C ILE A 137 5.17 8.06 0.30
N LEU A 138 5.21 9.22 0.96
CA LEU A 138 4.25 9.56 2.00
C LEU A 138 2.83 9.73 1.42
N VAL A 139 2.71 10.38 0.27
CA VAL A 139 1.45 10.48 -0.46
C VAL A 139 0.98 9.08 -0.91
N ALA A 140 1.87 8.22 -1.40
CA ALA A 140 1.53 6.83 -1.73
C ALA A 140 0.99 6.06 -0.51
N LEU A 141 1.60 6.22 0.67
CA LEU A 141 1.16 5.61 1.91
C LEU A 141 -0.23 6.10 2.33
N LEU A 142 -0.52 7.39 2.14
CA LEU A 142 -1.86 7.94 2.38
C LEU A 142 -2.91 7.28 1.47
N PHE A 143 -2.63 7.15 0.18
CA PHE A 143 -3.51 6.43 -0.74
C PHE A 143 -3.64 4.94 -0.37
N LYS A 144 -2.58 4.31 0.13
CA LYS A 144 -2.63 2.93 0.65
C LYS A 144 -3.59 2.81 1.84
N TYR A 145 -3.58 3.77 2.76
CA TYR A 145 -4.53 3.81 3.87
C TYR A 145 -5.96 3.98 3.36
N GLY A 146 -6.17 4.87 2.39
CA GLY A 146 -7.45 4.99 1.69
C GLY A 146 -7.93 3.67 1.10
N CYS A 147 -7.04 2.93 0.43
CA CYS A 147 -7.36 1.60 -0.10
C CYS A 147 -7.76 0.61 0.99
N SER A 148 -7.07 0.64 2.12
CA SER A 148 -7.32 -0.29 3.24
C SER A 148 -8.68 -0.01 3.88
N ILE A 149 -9.00 1.28 4.09
CA ILE A 149 -10.31 1.71 4.59
C ILE A 149 -11.42 1.31 3.61
N GLY A 150 -11.21 1.53 2.31
CA GLY A 150 -12.15 1.12 1.27
C GLY A 150 -12.46 -0.37 1.30
N VAL A 151 -11.45 -1.23 1.44
CA VAL A 151 -11.66 -2.68 1.56
C VAL A 151 -12.39 -3.06 2.84
N VAL A 152 -12.10 -2.40 3.97
CA VAL A 152 -12.85 -2.63 5.22
C VAL A 152 -14.34 -2.29 5.02
N ILE A 153 -14.65 -1.16 4.38
CA ILE A 153 -16.05 -0.81 4.07
C ILE A 153 -16.68 -1.84 3.14
N LEU A 154 -15.97 -2.31 2.11
CA LEU A 154 -16.45 -3.38 1.22
C LEU A 154 -16.74 -4.67 1.99
N LEU A 155 -15.91 -5.03 2.98
CA LEU A 155 -16.11 -6.20 3.85
C LEU A 155 -17.41 -6.12 4.65
N PHE A 156 -17.75 -4.93 5.18
CA PHE A 156 -19.03 -4.71 5.88
C PHE A 156 -20.24 -4.62 4.94
N ASN A 157 -20.02 -4.43 3.64
CA ASN A 157 -21.08 -4.29 2.63
C ASN A 157 -21.18 -5.51 1.70
N GLY A 158 -20.62 -6.66 2.10
CA GLY A 158 -20.84 -7.95 1.42
C GLY A 158 -19.67 -8.48 0.57
N LEU A 159 -18.46 -7.91 0.65
CA LEU A 159 -17.25 -8.58 0.13
C LEU A 159 -17.05 -9.88 0.93
N GLY A 160 -17.04 -11.04 0.26
CA GLY A 160 -17.09 -12.31 0.99
C GLY A 160 -18.34 -13.13 0.72
N SER A 161 -19.44 -12.48 0.35
CA SER A 161 -20.77 -13.08 0.33
C SER A 161 -21.30 -13.14 -1.11
N HIS A 162 -22.20 -14.09 -1.39
CA HIS A 162 -22.84 -14.19 -2.70
C HIS A 162 -23.70 -12.97 -2.98
N ILE A 163 -23.66 -12.45 -4.21
CA ILE A 163 -24.30 -11.17 -4.55
C ILE A 163 -25.82 -11.21 -4.34
N ALA A 164 -26.44 -12.37 -4.54
CA ALA A 164 -27.87 -12.59 -4.36
C ALA A 164 -28.35 -12.43 -2.92
N MET A 165 -27.45 -12.55 -1.93
CA MET A 165 -27.78 -12.48 -0.50
C MET A 165 -27.58 -11.07 0.08
N ILE A 166 -27.05 -10.13 -0.71
CA ILE A 166 -26.70 -8.79 -0.22
C ILE A 166 -27.89 -7.84 -0.43
N PRO A 167 -28.36 -7.12 0.61
CA PRO A 167 -29.38 -6.09 0.48
C PRO A 167 -28.99 -5.03 -0.57
N LYS A 168 -29.98 -4.51 -1.29
CA LYS A 168 -29.74 -3.54 -2.40
C LYS A 168 -29.04 -2.27 -1.92
N GLU A 169 -29.33 -1.80 -0.70
CA GLU A 169 -28.70 -0.60 -0.14
C GLU A 169 -27.19 -0.82 0.07
N ASN A 170 -26.81 -1.98 0.61
CA ASN A 170 -25.41 -2.34 0.84
C ASN A 170 -24.68 -2.56 -0.48
N LEU A 171 -25.36 -3.14 -1.48
CA LEU A 171 -24.80 -3.33 -2.81
C LEU A 171 -24.53 -2.00 -3.53
N GLU A 172 -25.37 -0.99 -3.32
CA GLU A 172 -25.12 0.36 -3.84
C GLU A 172 -23.86 0.99 -3.24
N VAL A 173 -23.70 0.90 -1.91
CA VAL A 173 -22.49 1.34 -1.21
C VAL A 173 -21.27 0.56 -1.70
N TYR A 174 -21.41 -0.75 -1.88
CA TYR A 174 -20.37 -1.62 -2.41
C TYR A 174 -19.82 -1.13 -3.75
N PHE A 175 -20.71 -0.87 -4.72
CA PHE A 175 -20.29 -0.40 -6.04
C PHE A 175 -19.69 1.00 -5.99
N LYS A 176 -20.24 1.92 -5.19
CA LYS A 176 -19.68 3.27 -5.01
C LYS A 176 -18.25 3.22 -4.46
N ILE A 177 -18.04 2.44 -3.39
CA ILE A 177 -16.73 2.29 -2.77
C ILE A 177 -15.76 1.55 -3.70
N GLY A 178 -16.18 0.47 -4.37
CA GLY A 178 -15.33 -0.25 -5.33
C GLY A 178 -14.87 0.63 -6.50
N TRP A 179 -15.78 1.47 -7.01
CA TRP A 179 -15.46 2.47 -8.02
C TRP A 179 -14.45 3.50 -7.52
N SER A 180 -14.72 4.15 -6.38
CA SER A 180 -13.80 5.13 -5.79
C SER A 180 -12.43 4.52 -5.44
N ASN A 181 -12.42 3.29 -4.92
CA ASN A 181 -11.21 2.58 -4.51
C ASN A 181 -10.29 2.26 -5.70
N SER A 182 -10.85 2.11 -6.90
CA SER A 182 -10.05 1.92 -8.12
C SER A 182 -9.15 3.13 -8.39
N PHE A 183 -9.67 4.36 -8.27
CA PHE A 183 -8.86 5.58 -8.44
C PHE A 183 -7.80 5.73 -7.36
N VAL A 184 -8.18 5.48 -6.10
CA VAL A 184 -7.27 5.54 -4.94
C VAL A 184 -6.12 4.55 -5.11
N TYR A 185 -6.41 3.34 -5.58
CA TYR A 185 -5.41 2.32 -5.86
C TYR A 185 -4.49 2.72 -7.01
N THR A 186 -5.03 3.18 -8.14
CA THR A 186 -4.23 3.66 -9.29
C THR A 186 -3.27 4.78 -8.86
N SER A 187 -3.74 5.72 -8.04
CA SER A 187 -2.89 6.77 -7.48
C SER A 187 -1.81 6.24 -6.56
N CYS A 188 -2.14 5.30 -5.66
CA CYS A 188 -1.15 4.65 -4.80
C CYS A 188 0.02 4.10 -5.62
N VAL A 189 -0.28 3.29 -6.65
CA VAL A 189 0.74 2.69 -7.52
C VAL A 189 1.53 3.73 -8.31
N ALA A 190 0.84 4.74 -8.87
CA ALA A 190 1.51 5.83 -9.57
C ALA A 190 2.52 6.56 -8.65
N PHE A 191 2.11 6.95 -7.44
CA PHE A 191 3.00 7.65 -6.50
C PHE A 191 4.18 6.79 -6.01
N ILE A 192 4.00 5.47 -5.85
CA ILE A 192 5.12 4.55 -5.59
C ILE A 192 6.16 4.64 -6.72
N LYS A 193 5.71 4.50 -7.97
CA LYS A 193 6.59 4.56 -9.15
C LYS A 193 7.27 5.91 -9.29
N LEU A 194 6.54 7.00 -9.07
CA LEU A 194 7.06 8.37 -9.10
C LEU A 194 8.14 8.59 -8.02
N SER A 195 7.95 8.05 -6.80
CA SER A 195 8.96 8.10 -5.74
C SER A 195 10.25 7.38 -6.14
N ILE A 196 10.15 6.18 -6.72
CA ILE A 196 11.31 5.41 -7.22
C ILE A 196 12.03 6.17 -8.34
N LEU A 197 11.29 6.74 -9.29
CA LEU A 197 11.86 7.52 -10.39
C LEU A 197 12.56 8.79 -9.90
N ALA A 198 11.97 9.51 -8.93
CA ALA A 198 12.60 10.65 -8.28
C ALA A 198 13.92 10.26 -7.58
N LEU A 199 13.95 9.10 -6.92
CA LEU A 199 15.16 8.52 -6.34
C LEU A 199 16.22 8.23 -7.42
N TYR A 200 15.83 7.63 -8.55
CA TYR A 200 16.75 7.32 -9.65
C TYR A 200 17.36 8.58 -10.28
N LYS A 201 16.56 9.63 -10.49
CA LYS A 201 17.04 10.92 -11.00
C LYS A 201 18.10 11.54 -10.09
N ARG A 202 17.96 11.36 -8.77
CA ARG A 202 18.94 11.83 -7.79
C ARG A 202 20.19 10.95 -7.75
N LEU A 203 20.04 9.64 -7.85
CA LEU A 203 21.17 8.70 -7.73
C LEU A 203 22.04 8.67 -8.99
N PHE A 204 21.43 8.83 -10.16
CA PHE A 204 22.07 8.70 -11.46
C PHE A 204 21.87 10.00 -12.25
N SER A 205 22.77 10.96 -12.07
CA SER A 205 22.70 12.27 -12.73
C SER A 205 23.21 12.28 -14.18
N THR A 206 23.31 11.12 -14.83
CA THR A 206 23.71 11.02 -16.24
C THR A 206 22.58 11.54 -17.14
N LYS A 207 22.91 12.38 -18.13
CA LYS A 207 21.93 12.98 -19.06
C LYS A 207 20.93 11.97 -19.64
N ARG A 208 21.42 10.81 -20.10
CA ARG A 208 20.58 9.72 -20.66
C ARG A 208 19.56 9.18 -19.65
N MET A 209 19.98 8.97 -18.40
CA MET A 209 19.13 8.46 -17.34
C MET A 209 18.07 9.50 -16.94
N VAL A 210 18.44 10.77 -16.84
CA VAL A 210 17.51 11.86 -16.51
C VAL A 210 16.42 11.98 -17.58
N ILE A 211 16.78 11.89 -18.87
CA ILE A 211 15.81 11.90 -19.97
C ILE A 211 14.88 10.68 -19.87
N ALA A 212 15.43 9.47 -19.70
CA ALA A 212 14.64 8.25 -19.56
C ALA A 212 13.65 8.33 -18.38
N VAL A 213 14.11 8.80 -17.22
CA VAL A 213 13.27 9.00 -16.03
C VAL A 213 12.14 9.99 -16.31
N ASN A 214 12.42 11.13 -16.93
CA ASN A 214 11.39 12.13 -17.23
C ASN A 214 10.34 11.59 -18.21
N VAL A 215 10.75 10.82 -19.23
CA VAL A 215 9.84 10.17 -20.18
C VAL A 215 8.93 9.17 -19.47
N VAL A 216 9.50 8.27 -18.65
CA VAL A 216 8.71 7.26 -17.92
C VAL A 216 7.79 7.91 -16.88
N THR A 217 8.24 8.99 -16.23
CA THR A 217 7.40 9.81 -15.35
C THR A 217 6.16 10.34 -16.09
N GLY A 218 6.35 10.89 -17.30
CA GLY A 218 5.25 11.33 -18.15
C GLY A 218 4.28 10.21 -18.52
N ILE A 219 4.80 9.04 -18.89
CA ILE A 219 3.99 7.86 -19.21
C ILE A 219 3.13 7.43 -18.01
N ILE A 220 3.68 7.40 -16.80
CA ILE A 220 2.93 7.00 -15.59
C ILE A 220 1.84 8.02 -15.26
N ILE A 221 2.12 9.32 -15.37
CA ILE A 221 1.12 10.36 -15.12
C ILE A 221 0.00 10.29 -16.15
N LEU A 222 0.35 10.15 -17.44
CA LEU A 222 -0.64 10.01 -18.51
C LEU A 222 -1.49 8.75 -18.33
N TRP A 223 -0.87 7.63 -17.96
CA TRP A 223 -1.59 6.40 -17.63
C TRP A 223 -2.57 6.61 -16.48
N MET A 224 -2.12 7.19 -15.36
CA MET A 224 -2.98 7.48 -14.21
C MET A 224 -4.18 8.36 -14.61
N LEU A 225 -3.93 9.44 -15.35
CA LEU A 225 -4.97 10.35 -15.82
C LEU A 225 -5.94 9.67 -16.80
N ALA A 226 -5.45 8.82 -17.70
CA ALA A 226 -6.29 8.07 -18.61
C ALA A 226 -7.23 7.12 -17.86
N ILE A 227 -6.74 6.39 -16.85
CA ILE A 227 -7.58 5.53 -16.00
C ILE A 227 -8.59 6.37 -15.22
N TRP A 228 -8.21 7.55 -14.74
CA TRP A 228 -9.14 8.45 -14.08
C TRP A 228 -10.27 8.93 -15.00
N ILE A 229 -9.95 9.35 -16.21
CA ILE A 229 -10.95 9.85 -17.17
C ILE A 229 -11.87 8.70 -17.63
N VAL A 230 -11.29 7.57 -18.05
CA VAL A 230 -12.07 6.43 -18.55
C VAL A 230 -12.88 5.79 -17.43
N GLY A 231 -12.30 5.64 -16.24
CA GLY A 231 -13.00 5.12 -15.07
C GLY A 231 -14.14 6.04 -14.61
N ALA A 232 -13.96 7.36 -14.71
CA ALA A 232 -15.01 8.32 -14.39
C ALA A 232 -16.18 8.25 -15.38
N LEU A 233 -15.88 7.97 -16.65
CA LEU A 233 -16.83 7.88 -17.75
C LEU A 233 -17.23 6.43 -18.07
N GLN A 234 -16.99 5.49 -17.14
CA GLN A 234 -17.26 4.08 -17.36
C GLN A 234 -18.75 3.80 -17.60
N CYS A 235 -19.65 4.63 -17.06
CA CYS A 235 -21.08 4.61 -17.36
C CYS A 235 -21.58 6.03 -17.66
N ILE A 236 -22.53 6.14 -18.59
CA ILE A 236 -23.22 7.38 -18.95
C ILE A 236 -24.73 7.14 -18.79
N PRO A 237 -25.38 7.75 -17.78
CA PRO A 237 -24.82 8.58 -16.71
C PRO A 237 -24.04 7.76 -15.67
N VAL A 238 -23.09 8.38 -14.96
CA VAL A 238 -22.23 7.72 -13.95
C VAL A 238 -23.05 6.99 -12.87
N ARG A 239 -24.22 7.53 -12.52
CA ARG A 239 -25.16 6.92 -11.57
C ARG A 239 -25.56 5.48 -11.95
N LYS A 240 -25.58 5.15 -13.25
CA LYS A 240 -25.91 3.82 -13.74
C LYS A 240 -24.93 2.73 -13.28
N PHE A 241 -23.73 3.12 -12.85
CA PHE A 241 -22.72 2.18 -12.33
C PHE A 241 -23.22 1.43 -11.08
N TRP A 242 -23.83 2.14 -10.13
CA TRP A 242 -24.36 1.58 -8.88
C TRP A 242 -25.89 1.40 -8.89
N ASP A 243 -26.61 2.18 -9.70
CA ASP A 243 -28.06 2.10 -9.83
C ASP A 243 -28.45 1.59 -11.23
N ARG A 244 -28.66 0.28 -11.35
CA ARG A 244 -28.98 -0.37 -12.63
C ARG A 244 -30.36 -0.03 -13.18
N SER A 245 -31.22 0.63 -12.39
CA SER A 245 -32.55 1.07 -12.85
C SER A 245 -32.50 2.28 -13.78
N VAL A 246 -31.38 3.02 -13.78
CA VAL A 246 -31.20 4.22 -14.58
C VAL A 246 -30.91 3.86 -16.05
N GLU A 247 -31.62 4.50 -16.98
CA GLU A 247 -31.36 4.38 -18.42
C GLU A 247 -29.98 4.93 -18.79
N GLY A 248 -29.35 4.34 -19.82
CA GLY A 248 -28.00 4.71 -20.24
C GLY A 248 -27.15 3.52 -20.67
N ALA A 249 -25.86 3.76 -20.89
CA ALA A 249 -24.91 2.75 -21.34
C ALA A 249 -23.70 2.69 -20.40
N CYS A 250 -23.11 1.50 -20.27
CA CYS A 250 -21.86 1.29 -19.56
C CYS A 250 -20.87 0.60 -20.47
N MET A 251 -19.59 0.96 -20.34
CA MET A 251 -18.50 0.27 -20.99
C MET A 251 -18.34 -1.13 -20.39
N ASP A 252 -17.92 -2.08 -21.23
CA ASP A 252 -17.52 -3.41 -20.76
C ASP A 252 -16.36 -3.26 -19.74
N PRO A 253 -16.50 -3.79 -18.50
CA PRO A 253 -15.43 -3.74 -17.51
C PRO A 253 -14.16 -4.48 -17.95
N VAL A 254 -14.28 -5.49 -18.82
CA VAL A 254 -13.15 -6.37 -19.16
C VAL A 254 -12.03 -5.65 -19.91
N PRO A 255 -12.31 -4.96 -21.04
CA PRO A 255 -11.29 -4.14 -21.72
C PRO A 255 -10.73 -3.04 -20.84
N PHE A 256 -11.56 -2.41 -19.99
CA PHE A 256 -11.13 -1.36 -19.08
C PHE A 256 -10.07 -1.89 -18.09
N TYR A 257 -10.35 -3.02 -17.44
CA TYR A 257 -9.42 -3.59 -16.48
C TYR A 257 -8.12 -4.11 -17.13
N TYR A 258 -8.18 -4.65 -18.35
CA TYR A 258 -6.96 -4.96 -19.11
C TYR A 258 -6.14 -3.71 -19.46
N GLY A 259 -6.80 -2.65 -19.90
CA GLY A 259 -6.19 -1.35 -20.17
C GLY A 259 -5.59 -0.70 -18.93
N MET A 260 -6.11 -1.01 -17.74
CA MET A 260 -5.52 -0.61 -16.47
C MET A 260 -4.29 -1.46 -16.11
N GLN A 261 -4.41 -2.79 -16.13
CA GLN A 261 -3.43 -3.69 -15.54
C GLN A 261 -2.21 -3.96 -16.44
N ILE A 262 -2.39 -4.04 -17.77
CA ILE A 262 -1.29 -4.35 -18.71
C ILE A 262 -0.24 -3.23 -18.75
N PRO A 263 -0.61 -1.94 -18.93
CA PRO A 263 0.37 -0.86 -18.88
C PRO A 263 1.01 -0.72 -17.50
N ASN A 264 0.29 -1.08 -16.42
CA ASN A 264 0.86 -1.12 -15.08
C ASN A 264 2.04 -2.10 -15.02
N ILE A 265 1.82 -3.37 -15.41
CA ILE A 265 2.85 -4.42 -15.46
C ILE A 265 4.05 -4.00 -16.32
N ILE A 266 3.80 -3.41 -17.49
CA ILE A 266 4.85 -2.96 -18.41
C ILE A 266 5.69 -1.85 -17.78
N THR A 267 5.03 -0.85 -17.17
CA THR A 267 5.74 0.25 -16.52
C THR A 267 6.52 -0.21 -15.28
N ASP A 268 6.03 -1.21 -14.54
CA ASP A 268 6.79 -1.83 -13.44
C ASP A 268 8.08 -2.51 -13.95
N LEU A 269 7.99 -3.27 -15.05
CA LEU A 269 9.16 -3.88 -15.67
C LEU A 269 10.19 -2.83 -16.14
N ILE A 270 9.72 -1.74 -16.75
CA ILE A 270 10.59 -0.64 -17.20
C ILE A 270 11.31 -0.01 -16.01
N VAL A 271 10.58 0.32 -14.94
CA VAL A 271 11.15 0.92 -13.72
C VAL A 271 12.15 -0.03 -13.05
N LEU A 272 11.87 -1.33 -13.03
CA LEU A 272 12.77 -2.34 -12.49
C LEU A 272 14.05 -2.50 -13.34
N ALA A 273 13.94 -2.52 -14.67
CA ALA A 273 15.06 -2.72 -15.58
C ALA A 273 15.98 -1.49 -15.70
N MET A 274 15.45 -0.29 -15.49
CA MET A 274 16.16 0.99 -15.71
C MET A 274 17.51 1.08 -14.96
N PRO A 275 17.60 0.84 -13.64
CA PRO A 275 18.88 0.93 -12.93
C PRO A 275 19.81 -0.25 -13.21
N MET A 276 19.34 -1.39 -13.73
CA MET A 276 20.19 -2.58 -13.92
C MET A 276 21.36 -2.27 -14.85
N LYS A 277 21.11 -1.67 -16.02
CA LYS A 277 22.20 -1.38 -16.98
C LYS A 277 23.28 -0.50 -16.36
N THR A 278 22.90 0.51 -15.60
CA THR A 278 23.84 1.44 -14.97
C THR A 278 24.56 0.83 -13.77
N VAL A 279 23.87 -0.01 -12.99
CA VAL A 279 24.45 -0.68 -11.81
C VAL A 279 25.52 -1.69 -12.20
N TRP A 280 25.31 -2.46 -13.26
CA TRP A 280 26.23 -3.52 -13.66
C TRP A 280 27.50 -3.00 -14.34
N ALA A 281 27.48 -1.77 -14.85
CA ALA A 281 28.65 -1.09 -15.40
C ALA A 281 29.57 -0.49 -14.33
N LEU A 282 29.13 -0.40 -13.07
CA LEU A 282 29.88 0.25 -12.00
C LEU A 282 30.70 -0.78 -11.21
N PRO A 283 31.99 -0.53 -10.91
CA PRO A 283 32.77 -1.40 -10.03
C PRO A 283 32.29 -1.20 -8.58
N ILE A 284 31.50 -2.13 -8.05
CA ILE A 284 30.89 -2.06 -6.72
C ILE A 284 31.43 -3.16 -5.80
N SER A 285 31.59 -2.88 -4.50
CA SER A 285 31.99 -3.87 -3.49
C SER A 285 30.93 -4.98 -3.29
N THR A 286 31.35 -6.18 -2.87
CA THR A 286 30.48 -7.36 -2.70
C THR A 286 29.28 -7.10 -1.78
N ASN A 287 29.47 -6.37 -0.69
CA ASN A 287 28.40 -6.02 0.27
C ASN A 287 27.32 -5.14 -0.36
N GLN A 288 27.73 -4.20 -1.22
CA GLN A 288 26.81 -3.32 -1.94
C GLN A 288 26.10 -4.06 -3.07
N ARG A 289 26.75 -5.05 -3.69
CA ARG A 289 26.13 -5.94 -4.67
C ARG A 289 25.03 -6.78 -4.02
N LEU A 290 25.24 -7.30 -2.80
CA LEU A 290 24.22 -8.04 -2.06
C LEU A 290 22.99 -7.18 -1.75
N LEU A 291 23.19 -5.95 -1.25
CA LEU A 291 22.08 -5.04 -0.95
C LEU A 291 21.28 -4.67 -2.20
N LEU A 292 21.97 -4.45 -3.32
CA LEU A 292 21.34 -4.24 -4.61
C LEU A 292 20.51 -5.44 -5.06
N SER A 293 21.05 -6.65 -4.93
CA SER A 293 20.34 -7.87 -5.24
C SER A 293 19.05 -8.00 -4.43
N VAL A 294 19.07 -7.68 -3.14
CA VAL A 294 17.86 -7.69 -2.29
C VAL A 294 16.81 -6.69 -2.81
N VAL A 295 17.21 -5.46 -3.12
CA VAL A 295 16.29 -4.44 -3.67
C VAL A 295 15.67 -4.91 -4.99
N PHE A 296 16.48 -5.49 -5.88
CA PHE A 296 16.00 -6.03 -7.15
C PHE A 296 15.07 -7.23 -6.98
N ILE A 297 15.35 -8.13 -6.02
CA ILE A 297 14.48 -9.26 -5.71
C ILE A 297 13.13 -8.76 -5.20
N VAL A 298 13.11 -7.84 -4.24
CA VAL A 298 11.85 -7.30 -3.69
C VAL A 298 11.06 -6.53 -4.75
N GLY A 299 11.75 -5.75 -5.60
CA GLY A 299 11.12 -5.09 -6.76
C GLY A 299 10.57 -6.09 -7.78
N GLY A 300 11.30 -7.17 -8.05
CA GLY A 300 10.85 -8.26 -8.92
C GLY A 300 9.64 -9.01 -8.37
N LEU A 301 9.58 -9.23 -7.05
CA LEU A 301 8.41 -9.83 -6.41
C LEU A 301 7.17 -8.95 -6.57
N SER A 302 7.30 -7.63 -6.44
CA SER A 302 6.18 -6.71 -6.70
C SER A 302 5.66 -6.85 -8.13
N TRP A 303 6.55 -6.97 -9.11
CA TRP A 303 6.18 -7.20 -10.51
C TRP A 303 5.51 -8.57 -10.74
N VAL A 304 5.94 -9.62 -10.04
CA VAL A 304 5.26 -10.92 -10.08
C VAL A 304 3.85 -10.83 -9.51
N PHE A 305 3.64 -10.11 -8.40
CA PHE A 305 2.30 -9.91 -7.84
C PHE A 305 1.36 -9.17 -8.79
N ASP A 306 1.88 -8.25 -9.58
CA ASP A 306 1.15 -7.58 -10.65
C ASP A 306 0.62 -8.56 -11.72
N ILE A 307 1.41 -9.57 -12.08
CA ILE A 307 1.00 -10.63 -13.01
C ILE A 307 -0.03 -11.55 -12.35
N VAL A 308 0.20 -11.96 -11.09
CA VAL A 308 -0.76 -12.80 -10.35
C VAL A 308 -2.11 -12.11 -10.24
N ARG A 309 -2.12 -10.80 -9.94
CA ARG A 309 -3.34 -9.99 -9.93
C ARG A 309 -4.05 -10.00 -11.28
N LEU A 310 -3.32 -9.85 -12.39
CA LEU A 310 -3.92 -9.94 -13.73
C LEU A 310 -4.56 -11.31 -13.96
N VAL A 311 -3.92 -12.39 -13.54
CA VAL A 311 -4.48 -13.75 -13.65
C VAL A 311 -5.76 -13.90 -12.83
N GLU A 312 -5.78 -13.41 -11.58
CA GLU A 312 -6.99 -13.45 -10.74
C GLU A 312 -8.12 -12.59 -11.31
N MET A 313 -7.79 -11.46 -11.94
CA MET A 313 -8.76 -10.63 -12.65
C MET A 313 -9.34 -11.36 -13.88
N ILE A 314 -8.52 -12.09 -14.64
CA ILE A 314 -9.00 -12.93 -15.75
C ILE A 314 -9.94 -14.02 -15.25
N LYS A 315 -9.61 -14.64 -14.11
CA LYS A 315 -10.48 -15.65 -13.48
C LYS A 315 -11.80 -15.03 -13.03
N LEU A 316 -11.77 -13.85 -12.41
CA LEU A 316 -12.96 -13.11 -11.98
C LEU A 316 -13.92 -12.84 -13.15
N THR A 317 -13.39 -12.38 -14.28
CA THR A 317 -14.17 -12.15 -15.50
C THR A 317 -14.86 -13.42 -16.02
N LYS A 318 -14.27 -14.59 -15.78
CA LYS A 318 -14.79 -15.90 -16.22
C LYS A 318 -15.69 -16.58 -15.17
N ALA A 319 -15.72 -16.10 -13.94
CA ALA A 319 -16.35 -16.79 -12.80
C ALA A 319 -17.87 -16.56 -12.67
N GLY A 320 -18.49 -15.80 -13.59
CA GLY A 320 -19.93 -15.57 -13.62
C GLY A 320 -20.40 -14.32 -12.87
N PRO A 321 -21.70 -14.21 -12.54
CA PRO A 321 -22.30 -12.99 -11.99
C PRO A 321 -21.95 -12.71 -10.50
N ASP A 322 -21.43 -13.70 -9.78
CA ASP A 322 -21.08 -13.60 -8.36
C ASP A 322 -19.75 -12.87 -8.13
N ILE A 323 -19.72 -11.58 -8.51
CA ILE A 323 -18.51 -10.76 -8.40
C ILE A 323 -18.07 -10.58 -6.93
N THR A 324 -18.99 -10.39 -6.00
CA THR A 324 -18.73 -10.09 -4.57
C THR A 324 -18.01 -11.23 -3.85
N TYR A 325 -18.27 -12.46 -4.29
CA TYR A 325 -17.60 -13.68 -3.82
C TYR A 325 -16.29 -13.93 -4.56
N ASN A 326 -16.30 -13.89 -5.89
CA ASN A 326 -15.13 -14.30 -6.70
C ASN A 326 -13.98 -13.29 -6.70
N GLN A 327 -14.21 -12.03 -6.32
CA GLN A 327 -13.18 -10.99 -6.38
C GLN A 327 -12.19 -10.99 -5.20
N ILE A 328 -12.43 -11.83 -4.20
CA ILE A 328 -11.65 -11.88 -2.95
C ILE A 328 -10.14 -12.13 -3.18
N PRO A 329 -9.73 -13.13 -3.99
CA PRO A 329 -8.31 -13.35 -4.27
C PRO A 329 -7.67 -12.12 -4.91
N MET A 330 -8.36 -11.47 -5.86
CA MET A 330 -7.88 -10.26 -6.52
C MET A 330 -7.65 -9.11 -5.51
N VAL A 331 -8.55 -8.92 -4.56
CA VAL A 331 -8.41 -7.91 -3.50
C VAL A 331 -7.23 -8.22 -2.57
N VAL A 332 -7.02 -9.47 -2.19
CA VAL A 332 -5.87 -9.89 -1.36
C VAL A 332 -4.55 -9.55 -2.06
N TRP A 333 -4.41 -9.93 -3.33
CA TRP A 333 -3.22 -9.61 -4.11
C TRP A 333 -3.02 -8.10 -4.31
N THR A 334 -4.10 -7.35 -4.47
CA THR A 334 -4.08 -5.88 -4.53
C THR A 334 -3.43 -5.27 -3.28
N CYS A 335 -3.82 -5.73 -2.09
CA CYS A 335 -3.27 -5.24 -0.83
C CYS A 335 -1.79 -5.58 -0.67
N ILE A 336 -1.42 -6.83 -0.96
CA ILE A 336 -0.04 -7.32 -0.87
C ILE A 336 0.85 -6.54 -1.84
N GLN A 337 0.42 -6.39 -3.09
CA GLN A 337 1.14 -5.69 -4.15
C GLN A 337 1.46 -4.24 -3.76
N ALA A 338 0.48 -3.47 -3.28
CA ALA A 338 0.71 -2.09 -2.88
C ALA A 338 1.72 -2.00 -1.72
N ALA A 339 1.62 -2.89 -0.73
CA ALA A 339 2.55 -2.93 0.40
C ALA A 339 3.98 -3.33 -0.03
N THR A 340 4.12 -4.30 -0.92
CA THR A 340 5.42 -4.73 -1.44
C THR A 340 6.05 -3.66 -2.32
N GLY A 341 5.26 -2.94 -3.11
CA GLY A 341 5.73 -1.79 -3.90
C GLY A 341 6.28 -0.67 -3.03
N ILE A 342 5.56 -0.30 -1.96
CA ILE A 342 6.04 0.69 -0.97
C ILE A 342 7.33 0.20 -0.31
N THR A 343 7.37 -1.07 0.07
CA THR A 343 8.56 -1.69 0.70
C THR A 343 9.76 -1.66 -0.24
N ALA A 344 9.58 -2.04 -1.50
CA ALA A 344 10.63 -1.97 -2.53
C ALA A 344 11.17 -0.55 -2.70
N ALA A 345 10.28 0.46 -2.77
CA ALA A 345 10.66 1.86 -2.87
C ALA A 345 11.44 2.36 -1.64
N CYS A 346 11.07 1.89 -0.44
CA CYS A 346 11.78 2.21 0.79
C CYS A 346 13.16 1.54 0.85
N LEU A 347 13.27 0.27 0.45
CA LEU A 347 14.54 -0.46 0.42
C LEU A 347 15.53 0.12 -0.59
N ALA A 348 15.05 0.56 -1.77
CA ALA A 348 15.88 1.20 -2.79
C ALA A 348 16.61 2.45 -2.27
N HIS A 349 16.04 3.09 -1.24
CA HIS A 349 16.58 4.29 -0.62
C HIS A 349 17.59 4.03 0.50
N LEU A 350 17.55 2.85 1.11
CA LEU A 350 18.52 2.46 2.13
C LEU A 350 19.92 2.18 1.54
N ARG A 351 20.02 1.95 0.23
CA ARG A 351 21.29 1.68 -0.48
C ARG A 351 22.38 2.75 -0.25
N PRO A 352 22.16 4.05 -0.53
CA PRO A 352 23.17 5.08 -0.26
C PRO A 352 23.38 5.33 1.25
N LEU A 353 22.36 5.12 2.08
CA LEU A 353 22.45 5.35 3.53
C LEU A 353 23.31 4.28 4.22
N PHE A 354 23.27 3.04 3.74
CA PHE A 354 24.09 1.96 4.26
C PHE A 354 25.58 2.21 4.04
N ASN A 355 25.96 2.84 2.92
CA ASN A 355 27.36 3.21 2.67
C ASN A 355 27.90 4.20 3.70
N VAL A 356 27.07 5.19 4.08
CA VAL A 356 27.44 6.19 5.09
C VAL A 356 27.44 5.56 6.49
N ALA A 357 26.45 4.73 6.80
CA ALA A 357 26.34 4.04 8.08
C ALA A 357 27.50 3.04 8.30
N GLN A 358 27.85 2.24 7.29
CA GLN A 358 28.98 1.31 7.36
C GLN A 358 30.32 2.04 7.53
N ARG A 359 30.53 3.14 6.81
CA ARG A 359 31.73 3.98 7.00
C ARG A 359 31.79 4.52 8.42
N ARG A 360 30.70 5.10 8.93
CA ARG A 360 30.61 5.60 10.31
C ARG A 360 30.82 4.51 11.36
N LEU A 361 30.31 3.30 11.14
CA LEU A 361 30.53 2.17 12.06
C LEU A 361 31.99 1.74 12.04
N LYS A 362 32.60 1.61 10.85
CA LYS A 362 34.03 1.29 10.71
C LYS A 362 34.91 2.36 11.36
N ASP A 363 34.59 3.64 11.17
CA ASP A 363 35.30 4.77 11.79
C ASP A 363 35.13 4.81 13.32
N ARG A 364 34.02 4.29 13.87
CA ARG A 364 33.80 4.17 15.31
C ARG A 364 34.59 3.00 15.91
N LEU A 365 34.57 1.84 15.26
CA LEU A 365 35.35 0.68 15.67
C LEU A 365 36.84 1.00 15.65
N HIS A 366 37.32 1.64 14.58
CA HIS A 366 38.73 2.03 14.48
C HIS A 366 39.12 3.09 15.53
N ARG A 367 38.23 4.04 15.86
CA ARG A 367 38.46 4.98 16.97
C ARG A 367 38.51 4.30 18.33
N GLN A 368 37.68 3.29 18.56
CA GLN A 368 37.73 2.50 19.80
C GLN A 368 39.03 1.71 19.91
N GLU A 369 39.46 1.03 18.85
CA GLU A 369 40.76 0.34 18.81
C GLU A 369 41.93 1.31 19.07
N THR A 370 41.95 2.46 18.39
CA THR A 370 43.01 3.47 18.58
C THR A 370 43.03 4.00 20.03
N ALA A 371 41.86 4.29 20.61
CA ALA A 371 41.76 4.76 21.99
C ALA A 371 42.20 3.70 23.00
N GLN A 372 41.94 2.43 22.73
CA GLN A 372 42.37 1.32 23.58
C GLN A 372 43.88 1.09 23.48
N SER A 373 44.46 1.15 22.28
CA SER A 373 45.91 1.03 22.06
C SER A 373 46.70 2.19 22.68
N SER A 374 46.23 3.44 22.56
CA SER A 374 46.87 4.58 23.23
C SER A 374 46.86 4.45 24.75
N LYS A 375 45.78 3.89 25.34
CA LYS A 375 45.74 3.62 26.79
C LYS A 375 46.76 2.57 27.21
N GLU A 376 46.89 1.47 26.47
CA GLU A 376 47.90 0.45 26.75
C GLU A 376 49.34 0.97 26.63
N LEU A 377 49.60 1.83 25.64
CA LEU A 377 50.93 2.44 25.46
C LEU A 377 51.28 3.42 26.59
N LEU A 378 50.30 4.20 27.06
CA LEU A 378 50.50 5.09 28.20
C LEU A 378 50.75 4.30 29.49
N ASP A 379 50.03 3.20 29.71
CA ASP A 379 50.19 2.36 30.91
C ASP A 379 51.55 1.65 30.92
N LYS A 380 52.02 1.18 29.75
CA LYS A 380 53.38 0.61 29.58
C LYS A 380 54.49 1.65 29.71
N GLY A 381 54.27 2.88 29.23
CA GLY A 381 55.21 3.98 29.39
C GLY A 381 55.39 4.36 30.87
N PHE A 382 54.28 4.50 31.59
CA PHE A 382 54.29 4.84 33.02
C PHE A 382 54.97 3.76 33.86
N SER A 383 54.73 2.48 33.56
CA SER A 383 55.38 1.36 34.25
C SER A 383 56.87 1.21 33.91
N SER A 384 57.30 1.53 32.70
CA SER A 384 58.74 1.56 32.34
C SER A 384 59.48 2.70 33.03
N GLU A 385 58.85 3.88 33.15
CA GLU A 385 59.43 5.06 33.78
C GLU A 385 59.57 4.88 35.30
N SER A 386 58.56 4.28 35.96
CA SER A 386 58.64 3.92 37.38
C SER A 386 59.69 2.85 37.67
N THR A 387 59.83 1.84 36.80
CA THR A 387 60.87 0.80 36.95
C THR A 387 62.29 1.38 36.80
N THR A 388 62.46 2.34 35.89
CA THR A 388 63.75 3.02 35.66
C THR A 388 64.11 3.91 36.85
N TYR A 389 63.13 4.61 37.43
CA TYR A 389 63.31 5.41 38.65
C TYR A 389 63.69 4.55 39.87
N GLU A 390 63.04 3.41 40.06
CA GLU A 390 63.38 2.46 41.13
C GLU A 390 64.80 1.90 40.96
N LEU A 391 65.18 1.50 39.75
CA LEU A 391 66.54 0.99 39.46
C LEU A 391 67.64 2.03 39.77
N TYR A 392 67.42 3.28 39.37
CA TYR A 392 68.34 4.38 39.63
C TYR A 392 68.53 4.66 41.13
N HIS A 393 67.45 4.57 41.90
CA HIS A 393 67.50 4.73 43.35
C HIS A 393 68.16 3.54 44.07
N THR A 394 67.98 2.31 43.59
CA THR A 394 68.68 1.12 44.15
C THR A 394 70.17 1.08 43.83
N GLN A 395 70.64 1.63 42.71
CA GLN A 395 72.08 1.69 42.40
C GLN A 395 72.82 2.76 43.22
N HIS A 396 72.15 3.84 43.62
CA HIS A 396 72.78 4.92 44.41
C HIS A 396 72.69 4.75 45.93
N SER A 397 72.01 3.72 46.42
CA SER A 397 71.86 3.43 47.86
C SER A 397 72.82 2.35 48.40
N ASN A 398 73.66 1.75 47.55
CA ASN A 398 74.61 0.69 47.90
C ASN A 398 76.10 1.12 47.78
N VAL A 399 76.41 2.42 47.90
CA VAL A 399 77.79 2.95 47.92
C VAL A 399 78.09 3.58 49.27
#